data_AF-A0A224YF67-F1
#
_entry.id   AF-A0A224YF67-F1
#
_cell.length_a   1.000
_cell.length_b   1.000
_cell.length_c   1.000
_cell.angle_alpha   90.00
_cell.angle_beta   90.00
_cell.angle_gamma   90.00
#
_symmetry.space_group_name_H-M   'P 1'
#
loop_
_entity.id
_entity.type
_entity.pdbx_description
1 polymer ?
#
loop_
_entity_poly.entity_id
_entity_poly.type
_entity_poly.pdbx_seq_one_letter_code
_entity_poly.pdbx_strand_id
1 'polypeptide(L)'
;MRRLRHCVCKRGYVRNSWGDCIPLNMCRRCKCRLQKDWNLCATACPAACDMTISASCSKTCVPGCDCPPGWVLDQDNWKKCIKVKRCSPVCPLHSHFEPCVNRCAPKCGVSPAKDCKTTCYRGDCVCDKGFAEIVQYGRKICVRQEQCTWYLRTNLPWALVSTGLTNAGASLAGVANRVQGTMLHPGTITVIPGGTINKTGGVGTIPTSAPS
;
A
#
# COMPACT_ATOMS: atom_id res chain seq x y z
N MET A 1 -4.14 24.80 34.47
CA MET A 1 -3.67 23.73 33.55
C MET A 1 -2.61 24.30 32.61
N ARG A 2 -1.34 23.89 32.72
CA ARG A 2 -0.29 24.29 31.75
C ARG A 2 -0.51 23.49 30.46
N ARG A 3 -0.88 24.16 29.36
CA ARG A 3 -0.79 23.54 28.03
C ARG A 3 0.68 23.22 27.77
N LEU A 4 1.01 21.94 27.58
CA LEU A 4 2.32 21.53 27.07
C LEU A 4 2.58 22.29 25.77
N ARG A 5 3.78 22.86 25.62
CA ARG A 5 4.18 23.52 24.37
C ARG A 5 4.18 22.46 23.27
N HIS A 6 3.39 22.63 22.23
CA HIS A 6 3.43 21.75 21.07
C HIS A 6 4.76 21.94 20.34
N CYS A 7 5.39 20.84 19.91
CA CYS A 7 6.56 20.88 19.04
C CYS A 7 6.18 21.56 17.72
N VAL A 8 6.89 22.64 17.38
CA VAL A 8 6.77 23.36 16.10
C VAL A 8 7.93 23.00 15.17
N CYS A 9 7.74 23.20 13.87
CA CYS A 9 8.79 22.99 12.90
C CYS A 9 9.94 24.00 13.10
N LYS A 10 11.17 23.58 12.80
CA LYS A 10 12.35 24.45 12.82
C LYS A 10 12.19 25.60 11.80
N ARG A 11 12.91 26.71 12.01
CA ARG A 11 12.93 27.83 11.05
C ARG A 11 13.28 27.34 9.65
N GLY A 12 12.53 27.78 8.65
CA GLY A 12 12.68 27.34 7.25
C GLY A 12 11.88 26.08 6.88
N TYR A 13 11.21 25.44 7.85
CA TYR A 13 10.34 24.29 7.65
C TYR A 13 8.88 24.65 7.95
N VAL A 14 7.96 23.97 7.27
CA VAL A 14 6.51 24.08 7.46
C VAL A 14 5.91 22.69 7.67
N ARG A 15 4.83 22.59 8.44
CA ARG A 15 4.13 21.33 8.67
C ARG A 15 3.24 21.01 7.46
N ASN A 16 3.41 19.83 6.85
CA ASN A 16 2.52 19.33 5.81
C ASN A 16 1.27 18.66 6.41
N SER A 17 0.39 18.19 5.54
CA SER A 17 -0.90 17.59 5.88
C SER A 17 -0.81 16.20 6.55
N TRP A 18 0.36 15.55 6.51
CA TRP A 18 0.65 14.29 7.21
C TRP A 18 1.35 14.52 8.56
N GLY A 19 1.61 15.78 8.92
CA GLY A 19 2.23 16.17 10.17
C GLY A 19 3.76 16.22 10.14
N ASP A 20 4.38 16.04 8.98
CA ASP A 20 5.83 16.14 8.80
C ASP A 20 6.27 17.61 8.67
N CYS A 21 7.46 17.92 9.19
CA CYS A 21 8.10 19.20 8.92
C CYS A 21 8.95 19.11 7.64
N ILE A 22 8.53 19.83 6.59
CA ILE A 22 9.20 19.85 5.28
C ILE A 22 9.83 21.21 5.00
N PRO A 23 10.91 21.28 4.19
CA PRO A 23 11.47 22.56 3.74
C PRO A 23 10.44 23.43 3.01
N LEU A 24 10.44 24.74 3.27
CA LEU A 24 9.50 25.69 2.66
C LEU A 24 9.53 25.68 1.12
N ASN A 25 10.70 25.47 0.52
CA ASN A 25 10.83 25.38 -0.94
C ASN A 25 10.10 24.15 -1.52
N MET A 26 10.05 23.02 -0.81
CA MET A 26 9.31 21.82 -1.23
C MET A 26 7.80 22.07 -1.19
N CYS A 27 7.30 22.68 -0.12
CA CYS A 27 5.90 23.12 -0.04
C CYS A 27 5.52 24.03 -1.23
N ARG A 28 6.39 24.99 -1.57
CA ARG A 28 6.17 25.91 -2.70
C ARG A 28 6.11 25.22 -4.07
N ARG A 29 6.69 24.02 -4.25
CA ARG A 29 6.58 23.26 -5.51
C ARG A 29 5.13 22.88 -5.84
N CYS A 30 4.27 22.78 -4.82
CA CYS A 30 2.85 22.44 -5.00
C CYS A 30 1.95 23.66 -5.18
N LYS A 31 2.49 24.89 -5.20
CA LYS A 31 1.70 26.14 -5.26
C LYS A 31 0.71 26.18 -6.44
N CYS A 32 1.07 25.62 -7.58
CA CYS A 32 0.22 25.61 -8.79
C CYS A 32 -0.76 24.42 -8.84
N ARG A 33 -0.82 23.58 -7.79
CA ARG A 33 -1.69 22.40 -7.70
C ARG A 33 -2.73 22.66 -6.63
N LEU A 34 -4.00 22.72 -7.04
CA LEU A 34 -5.10 23.10 -6.15
C LEU A 34 -5.32 22.02 -5.08
N GLN A 35 -5.27 22.42 -3.82
CA GLN A 35 -5.56 21.55 -2.67
C GLN A 35 -4.63 20.32 -2.60
N LYS A 36 -3.38 20.45 -3.08
CA LYS A 36 -2.31 19.47 -2.90
C LYS A 36 -1.26 19.99 -1.94
N ASP A 37 -0.63 19.06 -1.24
CA ASP A 37 0.47 19.37 -0.34
C ASP A 37 1.67 18.46 -0.63
N TRP A 38 2.86 18.91 -0.24
CA TRP A 38 4.07 18.14 -0.48
C TRP A 38 4.17 16.99 0.51
N ASN A 39 4.14 15.78 -0.03
CA ASN A 39 4.27 14.53 0.70
C ASN A 39 5.67 13.94 0.44
N LEU A 40 6.34 13.48 1.50
CA LEU A 40 7.62 12.78 1.39
C LEU A 40 7.47 11.38 0.78
N CYS A 41 6.26 10.84 0.84
CA CYS A 41 5.88 9.54 0.36
C CYS A 41 4.53 9.74 -0.36
N ALA A 42 4.55 10.26 -1.59
CA ALA A 42 3.34 10.44 -2.39
C ALA A 42 3.00 9.15 -3.16
N THR A 43 1.71 8.87 -3.31
CA THR A 43 1.24 7.67 -4.02
C THR A 43 1.34 7.77 -5.53
N ALA A 44 1.75 6.68 -6.17
CA ALA A 44 1.66 6.51 -7.62
C ALA A 44 0.20 6.25 -8.09
N CYS A 45 -0.65 5.73 -7.21
CA CYS A 45 -2.07 5.51 -7.49
C CYS A 45 -2.91 6.28 -6.45
N PRO A 46 -3.16 7.57 -6.68
CA PRO A 46 -4.07 8.36 -5.84
C PRO A 46 -5.50 7.83 -5.93
N ALA A 47 -6.22 7.89 -4.80
CA ALA A 47 -7.66 7.67 -4.82
C ALA A 47 -8.32 8.83 -5.58
N ALA A 48 -9.31 8.50 -6.41
CA ALA A 48 -10.04 9.46 -7.22
C ALA A 48 -11.55 9.32 -6.97
N CYS A 49 -12.25 10.45 -7.13
CA CYS A 49 -13.70 10.53 -7.10
C CYS A 49 -14.33 9.55 -8.10
N ASP A 50 -15.42 8.88 -7.68
CA ASP A 50 -16.21 7.95 -8.50
C ASP A 50 -15.42 6.84 -9.23
N MET A 51 -14.20 6.58 -8.77
CA MET A 51 -13.35 5.50 -9.27
C MET A 51 -13.17 4.42 -8.21
N THR A 52 -13.07 3.17 -8.67
CA THR A 52 -12.71 2.06 -7.80
C THR A 52 -11.24 2.17 -7.39
N ILE A 53 -10.97 1.83 -6.13
CA ILE A 53 -9.60 1.81 -5.63
C ILE A 53 -8.94 0.51 -6.07
N SER A 54 -7.89 0.62 -6.88
CA SER A 54 -7.12 -0.55 -7.28
C SER A 54 -6.45 -1.22 -6.06
N ALA A 55 -6.71 -2.52 -5.91
CA ALA A 55 -5.98 -3.38 -4.97
C ALA A 55 -4.53 -3.61 -5.45
N SER A 56 -4.30 -3.60 -6.77
CA SER A 56 -2.98 -3.69 -7.40
C SER A 56 -2.35 -2.30 -7.52
N CYS A 57 -2.09 -1.67 -6.38
CA CYS A 57 -1.26 -0.47 -6.33
C CYS A 57 0.07 -0.79 -5.67
N SER A 58 1.17 -0.36 -6.30
CA SER A 58 2.49 -0.48 -5.69
C SER A 58 2.55 0.28 -4.37
N LYS A 59 3.18 -0.33 -3.35
CA LYS A 59 3.44 0.32 -2.07
C LYS A 59 4.65 1.26 -2.13
N THR A 60 5.36 1.29 -3.25
CA THR A 60 6.45 2.23 -3.48
C THR A 60 5.88 3.64 -3.55
N CYS A 61 6.58 4.57 -2.88
CA CYS A 61 6.24 5.97 -2.84
C CYS A 61 7.44 6.82 -3.21
N VAL A 62 7.18 8.00 -3.75
CA VAL A 62 8.23 8.98 -4.06
C VAL A 62 7.79 10.37 -3.58
N PRO A 63 8.72 11.26 -3.21
CA PRO A 63 8.36 12.62 -2.82
C PRO A 63 7.62 13.37 -3.94
N GLY A 64 6.52 14.06 -3.60
CA GLY A 64 5.72 14.77 -4.60
C GLY A 64 4.49 15.47 -4.02
N CYS A 65 3.75 16.17 -4.88
CA CYS A 65 2.49 16.82 -4.50
C CYS A 65 1.35 15.82 -4.52
N ASP A 66 0.71 15.61 -3.37
CA ASP A 66 -0.34 14.60 -3.20
C ASP A 66 -1.62 15.21 -2.61
N CYS A 67 -2.75 14.52 -2.76
CA CYS A 67 -3.97 14.90 -2.08
C CYS A 67 -3.83 14.65 -0.58
N PRO A 68 -4.11 15.65 0.28
CA PRO A 68 -4.00 15.46 1.71
C PRO A 68 -5.08 14.49 2.24
N PRO A 69 -4.90 13.91 3.45
CA PRO A 69 -5.91 13.02 4.04
C PRO A 69 -7.30 13.67 4.08
N GLY A 70 -8.32 12.95 3.62
CA GLY A 70 -9.69 13.44 3.49
C GLY A 70 -10.02 14.09 2.14
N TRP A 71 -9.07 14.06 1.21
CA TRP A 71 -9.21 14.55 -0.16
C TRP A 71 -8.82 13.47 -1.17
N VAL A 72 -9.47 13.51 -2.34
CA VAL A 72 -9.24 12.61 -3.47
C VAL A 72 -9.08 13.42 -4.73
N LEU A 73 -8.48 12.83 -5.77
CA LEU A 73 -8.37 13.50 -7.06
C LEU A 73 -9.75 13.78 -7.65
N ASP A 74 -9.87 14.97 -8.21
CA ASP A 74 -10.95 15.32 -9.12
C ASP A 74 -10.78 14.53 -10.42
N GLN A 75 -11.80 13.77 -10.81
CA GLN A 75 -11.77 12.93 -12.01
C GLN A 75 -11.68 13.78 -13.28
N ASP A 76 -12.28 14.96 -13.27
CA ASP A 76 -12.31 15.88 -14.42
C ASP A 76 -11.05 16.77 -14.48
N ASN A 77 -10.32 16.88 -13.36
CA ASN A 77 -9.13 17.71 -13.28
C ASN A 77 -8.10 17.17 -12.27
N TRP A 78 -7.22 16.28 -12.72
CA TRP A 78 -6.18 15.64 -11.90
C TRP A 78 -5.18 16.61 -11.21
N LYS A 79 -5.19 17.90 -11.56
CA LYS A 79 -4.40 18.94 -10.86
C LYS A 79 -5.05 19.38 -9.55
N LYS A 80 -6.30 19.04 -9.32
CA LYS A 80 -7.15 19.47 -8.20
C LYS A 80 -7.54 18.27 -7.35
N CYS A 81 -7.54 18.47 -6.03
CA CYS A 81 -8.18 17.54 -5.10
C CYS A 81 -9.52 18.10 -4.64
N ILE A 82 -10.45 17.20 -4.37
CA ILE A 82 -11.77 17.50 -3.79
C ILE A 82 -11.97 16.70 -2.50
N LYS A 83 -12.77 17.26 -1.58
CA LYS A 83 -13.06 16.60 -0.31
C LYS A 83 -13.85 15.31 -0.56
N VAL A 84 -13.48 14.24 0.14
CA VAL A 84 -14.20 12.95 0.11
C VAL A 84 -15.69 13.11 0.42
N LYS A 85 -16.03 14.04 1.33
CA LYS A 85 -17.42 14.35 1.68
C LYS A 85 -18.27 14.85 0.49
N ARG A 86 -17.64 15.39 -0.55
CA ARG A 86 -18.33 15.84 -1.77
C ARG A 86 -18.40 14.73 -2.80
N CYS A 87 -17.32 13.96 -2.94
CA CYS A 87 -17.27 12.79 -3.79
C CYS A 87 -16.28 11.79 -3.21
N SER A 88 -16.73 10.56 -3.04
CA SER A 88 -15.93 9.46 -2.50
C SER A 88 -15.53 8.51 -3.63
N PRO A 89 -14.38 7.83 -3.52
CA PRO A 89 -14.10 6.66 -4.33
C PRO A 89 -15.20 5.60 -4.15
N VAL A 90 -15.36 4.76 -5.16
CA VAL A 90 -16.31 3.64 -5.13
C VAL A 90 -15.71 2.49 -4.33
N CYS A 91 -16.42 2.08 -3.29
CA CYS A 91 -16.03 0.98 -2.42
C CYS A 91 -16.89 -0.28 -2.65
N PRO A 92 -16.33 -1.48 -2.41
CA PRO A 92 -17.10 -2.72 -2.41
C PRO A 92 -18.32 -2.66 -1.49
N LEU A 93 -19.28 -3.55 -1.71
CA LEU A 93 -20.43 -3.69 -0.83
C LEU A 93 -19.97 -3.96 0.63
N HIS A 94 -20.67 -3.37 1.59
CA HIS A 94 -20.34 -3.44 3.03
C HIS A 94 -18.96 -2.87 3.38
N SER A 95 -18.58 -1.79 2.70
CA SER A 95 -17.38 -1.04 2.99
C SER A 95 -17.55 0.44 2.66
N HIS A 96 -16.73 1.28 3.28
CA HIS A 96 -16.70 2.72 3.04
C HIS A 96 -15.26 3.20 2.89
N PHE A 97 -15.07 4.36 2.27
CA PHE A 97 -13.75 4.96 2.14
C PHE A 97 -13.31 5.59 3.47
N GLU A 98 -12.09 5.25 3.89
CA GLU A 98 -11.45 5.86 5.04
C GLU A 98 -10.11 6.49 4.61
N PRO A 99 -9.90 7.80 4.86
CA PRO A 99 -8.62 8.45 4.57
C PRO A 99 -7.42 7.84 5.31
N CYS A 100 -7.67 7.32 6.51
CA CYS A 100 -6.66 6.82 7.43
C CYS A 100 -6.98 5.37 7.83
N VAL A 101 -6.32 4.40 7.21
CA VAL A 101 -6.63 2.98 7.41
C VAL A 101 -5.83 2.37 8.55
N ASN A 102 -6.50 1.59 9.39
CA ASN A 102 -5.85 0.81 10.44
C ASN A 102 -5.44 -0.57 9.89
N ARG A 103 -4.15 -0.93 10.01
CA ARG A 103 -3.64 -2.23 9.54
C ARG A 103 -4.20 -3.45 10.27
N CYS A 104 -4.84 -3.26 11.42
CA CYS A 104 -5.54 -4.30 12.16
C CYS A 104 -7.01 -4.49 11.74
N ALA A 105 -7.45 -3.85 10.66
CA ALA A 105 -8.80 -4.08 10.13
C ALA A 105 -9.05 -5.60 9.95
N PRO A 106 -10.23 -6.12 10.30
CA PRO A 106 -10.52 -7.55 10.25
C PRO A 106 -10.31 -8.13 8.85
N LYS A 107 -9.57 -9.24 8.76
CA LYS A 107 -9.35 -10.00 7.53
C LYS A 107 -9.59 -11.47 7.80
N CYS A 108 -10.26 -12.16 6.88
CA CYS A 108 -10.49 -13.60 7.04
C CYS A 108 -9.16 -14.36 7.06
N GLY A 109 -8.99 -15.27 8.02
CA GLY A 109 -7.82 -16.16 8.10
C GLY A 109 -6.52 -15.48 8.55
N VAL A 110 -6.56 -14.20 8.94
CA VAL A 110 -5.40 -13.45 9.43
C VAL A 110 -5.70 -12.92 10.81
N SER A 111 -4.87 -13.30 11.79
CA SER A 111 -4.93 -12.69 13.12
C SER A 111 -4.35 -11.27 13.06
N PRO A 112 -5.04 -10.26 13.64
CA PRO A 112 -4.50 -8.91 13.72
C PRO A 112 -3.14 -8.90 14.41
N ALA A 113 -2.24 -8.02 13.95
CA ALA A 113 -1.00 -7.77 14.67
C ALA A 113 -1.30 -7.15 16.04
N LYS A 114 -0.41 -7.38 17.02
CA LYS A 114 -0.52 -6.74 18.35
C LYS A 114 -0.38 -5.22 18.26
N ASP A 115 0.51 -4.75 17.39
CA ASP A 115 0.80 -3.34 17.21
C ASP A 115 0.04 -2.76 16.01
N CYS A 116 -1.13 -2.23 16.29
CA CYS A 116 -1.97 -1.60 15.29
C CYS A 116 -1.44 -0.23 14.90
N LYS A 117 -1.23 -0.03 13.59
CA LYS A 117 -0.80 1.27 13.04
C LYS A 117 -1.86 1.79 12.07
N THR A 118 -2.27 3.03 12.31
CA THR A 118 -3.08 3.81 11.37
C THR A 118 -2.17 4.56 10.40
N THR A 119 -2.46 4.47 9.11
CA THR A 119 -1.70 5.18 8.06
C THR A 119 -2.63 5.97 7.16
N CYS A 120 -2.35 7.25 7.00
CA CYS A 120 -3.13 8.19 6.19
C CYS A 120 -2.47 8.45 4.83
N TYR A 121 -2.06 7.41 4.12
CA TYR A 121 -1.29 7.56 2.88
C TYR A 121 -2.15 8.10 1.73
N ARG A 122 -3.01 7.24 1.16
CA ARG A 122 -3.96 7.60 0.09
C ARG A 122 -5.42 7.26 0.43
N GLY A 123 -5.66 6.77 1.66
CA GLY A 123 -6.90 6.10 2.06
C GLY A 123 -7.14 4.76 1.34
N ASP A 124 -8.13 4.01 1.81
CA ASP A 124 -8.61 2.79 1.17
C ASP A 124 -10.07 2.55 1.59
N CYS A 125 -10.75 1.63 0.93
CA CYS A 125 -12.02 1.11 1.39
C CYS A 125 -11.78 0.21 2.61
N VAL A 126 -12.49 0.43 3.71
CA VAL A 126 -12.45 -0.41 4.90
C VAL A 126 -13.79 -1.10 5.08
N CYS A 127 -13.76 -2.39 5.43
CA CYS A 127 -14.98 -3.15 5.67
C CYS A 127 -15.75 -2.56 6.86
N ASP A 128 -17.07 -2.54 6.74
CA ASP A 128 -17.96 -2.08 7.80
C ASP A 128 -17.87 -3.00 9.04
N LYS A 129 -18.35 -2.51 10.18
CA LYS A 129 -18.38 -3.29 11.42
C LYS A 129 -19.14 -4.61 11.21
N GLY A 130 -18.54 -5.72 11.65
CA GLY A 130 -19.09 -7.08 11.47
C GLY A 130 -18.67 -7.75 10.16
N PHE A 131 -17.98 -7.03 9.27
CA PHE A 131 -17.40 -7.58 8.06
C PHE A 131 -15.89 -7.75 8.19
N ALA A 132 -15.33 -8.64 7.38
CA ALA A 132 -13.90 -8.87 7.23
C ALA A 132 -13.51 -8.89 5.76
N GLU A 133 -12.31 -8.39 5.49
CA GLU A 133 -11.72 -8.35 4.16
C GLU A 133 -11.30 -9.75 3.72
N ILE A 134 -11.58 -10.09 2.46
CA ILE A 134 -10.99 -11.21 1.74
C ILE A 134 -10.71 -10.81 0.30
N VAL A 135 -9.66 -11.37 -0.29
CA VAL A 135 -9.32 -11.17 -1.71
C VAL A 135 -9.78 -12.40 -2.49
N GLN A 136 -10.76 -12.24 -3.37
CA GLN A 136 -11.22 -13.27 -4.30
C GLN A 136 -10.92 -12.83 -5.73
N TYR A 137 -10.28 -13.69 -6.53
CA TYR A 137 -9.95 -13.41 -7.94
C TYR A 137 -9.25 -12.05 -8.15
N GLY A 138 -8.35 -11.66 -7.22
CA GLY A 138 -7.63 -10.39 -7.26
C GLY A 138 -8.46 -9.15 -6.88
N ARG A 139 -9.73 -9.33 -6.47
CA ARG A 139 -10.62 -8.26 -6.00
C ARG A 139 -10.84 -8.34 -4.51
N LYS A 140 -10.78 -7.19 -3.86
CA LYS A 140 -11.12 -7.05 -2.44
C LYS A 140 -12.64 -7.05 -2.26
N ILE A 141 -13.15 -7.91 -1.40
CA ILE A 141 -14.55 -7.90 -0.97
C ILE A 141 -14.63 -7.94 0.55
N CYS A 142 -15.78 -7.51 1.08
CA CYS A 142 -16.09 -7.55 2.51
C CYS A 142 -17.21 -8.55 2.75
N VAL A 143 -16.94 -9.55 3.58
CA VAL A 143 -17.87 -10.64 3.89
C VAL A 143 -18.14 -10.64 5.38
N ARG A 144 -19.28 -11.19 5.82
CA ARG A 144 -19.56 -11.24 7.26
C ARG A 144 -18.54 -12.12 7.97
N GLN A 145 -18.10 -11.70 9.15
CA GLN A 145 -17.01 -12.37 9.89
C GLN A 145 -17.32 -13.84 10.17
N GLU A 146 -18.56 -14.17 10.51
CA GLU A 146 -19.01 -15.55 10.75
C GLU A 146 -18.96 -16.43 9.49
N GLN A 147 -18.94 -15.83 8.30
CA GLN A 147 -18.83 -16.54 7.03
C GLN A 147 -17.38 -16.74 6.58
N CYS A 148 -16.38 -16.22 7.31
CA CYS A 148 -14.98 -16.38 6.93
C CYS A 148 -14.58 -17.85 6.76
N THR A 149 -15.10 -18.77 7.58
CA THR A 149 -14.80 -20.22 7.46
C THR A 149 -15.29 -20.80 6.13
N TRP A 150 -16.47 -20.39 5.66
CA TRP A 150 -17.02 -20.80 4.37
C TRP A 150 -16.18 -20.23 3.22
N TYR A 151 -15.90 -18.93 3.24
CA TYR A 151 -15.12 -18.26 2.19
C TYR A 151 -13.68 -18.79 2.10
N LEU A 152 -13.03 -19.11 3.22
CA LEU A 152 -11.68 -19.68 3.22
C LEU A 152 -11.66 -21.11 2.64
N ARG A 153 -12.72 -21.91 2.89
CA ARG A 153 -12.86 -23.26 2.30
C ARG A 153 -13.07 -23.23 0.80
N THR A 154 -13.85 -22.28 0.29
CA THR A 154 -14.20 -22.18 -1.14
C THR A 154 -13.16 -21.44 -1.98
N ASN A 155 -12.33 -20.58 -1.38
CA ASN A 155 -11.21 -19.91 -2.07
C ASN A 155 -9.93 -20.74 -2.16
N LEU A 156 -9.84 -21.88 -1.46
CA LEU A 156 -8.74 -22.81 -1.67
C LEU A 156 -8.83 -23.35 -3.10
N PRO A 157 -7.74 -23.30 -3.90
CA PRO A 157 -7.69 -24.08 -5.11
C PRO A 157 -7.99 -25.53 -4.72
N TRP A 158 -8.90 -26.15 -5.46
CA TRP A 158 -9.31 -27.56 -5.37
C TRP A 158 -8.14 -28.57 -5.33
N ALA A 159 -6.90 -28.12 -5.56
CA ALA A 159 -5.67 -28.89 -5.42
C ALA A 159 -5.38 -29.45 -4.02
N LEU A 160 -5.96 -28.89 -2.93
CA LEU A 160 -5.78 -29.45 -1.57
C LEU A 160 -6.94 -30.35 -1.10
N VAL A 161 -7.98 -30.53 -1.92
CA VAL A 161 -9.14 -31.36 -1.58
C VAL A 161 -9.05 -32.75 -2.22
N SER A 162 -8.07 -33.00 -3.09
CA SER A 162 -7.90 -34.30 -3.77
C SER A 162 -7.12 -35.37 -2.99
N THR A 163 -6.68 -35.14 -1.75
CA THR A 163 -6.40 -36.30 -0.86
C THR A 163 -7.68 -36.66 -0.15
N GLY A 164 -8.49 -37.46 -0.85
CA GLY A 164 -9.78 -37.96 -0.39
C GLY A 164 -9.69 -38.63 0.98
N LEU A 165 -10.48 -38.13 1.92
CA LEU A 165 -10.94 -38.95 3.05
C LEU A 165 -12.14 -39.76 2.58
N THR A 166 -11.86 -40.93 2.03
CA THR A 166 -12.80 -42.05 2.03
C THR A 166 -12.21 -43.17 2.88
N ASN A 167 -12.84 -43.41 4.03
CA ASN A 167 -12.84 -44.61 4.85
C ASN A 167 -11.61 -45.54 4.82
N ALA A 168 -10.84 -45.57 5.90
CA ALA A 168 -10.39 -46.77 6.62
C ALA A 168 -9.29 -46.38 7.62
N GLY A 169 -9.31 -46.98 8.81
CA GLY A 169 -8.25 -46.79 9.80
C GLY A 169 -6.88 -47.18 9.25
N ALA A 170 -5.87 -46.36 9.52
CA ALA A 170 -4.47 -46.74 9.40
C ALA A 170 -3.65 -45.95 10.43
N SER A 171 -2.84 -46.69 11.16
CA SER A 171 -2.10 -46.30 12.35
C SER A 171 -1.07 -45.19 12.12
N LEU A 172 -0.80 -44.45 13.19
CA LEU A 172 0.37 -43.59 13.34
C LEU A 172 1.65 -44.43 13.20
N ALA A 173 2.37 -44.27 12.09
CA ALA A 173 3.76 -44.69 11.98
C ALA A 173 4.56 -43.52 11.43
N GLY A 174 5.53 -43.08 12.24
CA GLY A 174 6.30 -41.86 12.03
C GLY A 174 7.12 -41.84 10.74
N VAL A 175 7.22 -40.65 10.17
CA VAL A 175 8.35 -40.28 9.33
C VAL A 175 8.78 -38.89 9.79
N ALA A 176 9.87 -38.85 10.55
CA ALA A 176 10.62 -37.64 10.81
C ALA A 176 11.32 -37.24 9.49
N ASN A 177 11.14 -36.01 9.04
CA ASN A 177 12.10 -35.38 8.16
C ASN A 177 12.27 -33.90 8.54
N ARG A 178 13.43 -33.63 9.14
CA ARG A 178 14.02 -32.29 9.26
C ARG A 178 14.28 -31.75 7.86
N VAL A 179 13.80 -30.55 7.59
CA VAL A 179 14.38 -29.71 6.53
C VAL A 179 14.75 -28.37 7.16
N GLN A 180 16.06 -28.18 7.32
CA GLN A 180 16.70 -26.93 7.69
C GLN A 180 16.58 -25.97 6.50
N GLY A 181 15.75 -24.93 6.64
CA GLY A 181 15.67 -23.82 5.69
C GLY A 181 16.42 -22.60 6.23
N THR A 182 17.59 -22.31 5.66
CA THR A 182 18.41 -21.13 5.97
C THR A 182 17.73 -19.84 5.49
N MET A 183 17.56 -18.87 6.40
CA MET A 183 17.12 -17.51 6.09
C MET A 183 18.26 -16.70 5.44
N LEU A 184 18.08 -16.26 4.20
CA LEU A 184 18.93 -15.25 3.57
C LEU A 184 18.27 -13.87 3.70
N HIS A 185 18.86 -13.01 4.52
CA HIS A 185 18.56 -11.58 4.59
C HIS A 185 19.15 -10.85 3.36
N PRO A 186 18.49 -9.83 2.80
CA PRO A 186 19.10 -8.98 1.79
C PRO A 186 19.89 -7.85 2.47
N GLY A 187 21.21 -7.86 2.32
CA GLY A 187 22.04 -6.72 2.70
C GLY A 187 23.52 -7.03 2.91
N THR A 188 24.27 -7.30 1.84
CA THR A 188 25.72 -7.02 1.82
C THR A 188 26.20 -6.82 0.39
N ILE A 189 26.75 -5.64 0.09
CA ILE A 189 27.52 -5.37 -1.12
C ILE A 189 28.92 -5.91 -0.88
N THR A 190 29.33 -6.95 -1.61
CA THR A 190 30.72 -7.40 -1.68
C THR A 190 31.31 -6.99 -3.03
N VAL A 191 32.23 -6.02 -2.98
CA VAL A 191 33.20 -5.74 -4.04
C VAL A 191 34.24 -6.85 -4.00
N ILE A 192 34.47 -7.52 -5.13
CA ILE A 192 35.58 -8.49 -5.28
C ILE A 192 36.53 -7.98 -6.37
N PRO A 193 37.85 -7.95 -6.13
CA PRO A 193 38.84 -7.43 -7.05
C PRO A 193 39.35 -8.51 -8.03
N GLY A 194 39.68 -8.10 -9.25
CA GLY A 194 40.50 -8.87 -10.20
C GLY A 194 39.71 -9.69 -11.21
N GLY A 195 39.71 -9.25 -12.47
CA GLY A 195 39.12 -9.98 -13.59
C GLY A 195 39.17 -9.18 -14.90
N THR A 196 40.36 -9.12 -15.49
CA THR A 196 40.75 -8.73 -16.86
C THR A 196 39.70 -8.17 -17.85
N ILE A 197 39.97 -6.93 -18.23
CA ILE A 197 39.75 -6.26 -19.53
C ILE A 197 39.70 -7.22 -20.72
N ASN A 198 38.59 -7.17 -21.47
CA ASN A 198 38.61 -7.50 -22.89
C ASN A 198 38.00 -6.32 -23.67
N LYS A 199 38.88 -5.63 -24.41
CA LYS A 199 38.54 -4.58 -25.37
C LYS A 199 38.02 -5.26 -26.64
N THR A 200 36.79 -4.98 -27.02
CA THR A 200 36.37 -4.92 -28.42
C THR A 200 35.44 -3.74 -28.59
N GLY A 201 35.72 -2.95 -29.62
CA GLY A 201 35.25 -1.59 -29.80
C GLY A 201 33.82 -1.45 -30.29
N GLY A 202 33.33 -0.21 -30.21
CA GLY A 202 32.02 0.20 -30.71
C GLY A 202 31.74 1.66 -30.35
N VAL A 203 32.48 2.58 -30.98
CA VAL A 203 32.23 4.02 -30.93
C VAL A 203 30.89 4.30 -31.61
N GLY A 204 29.96 4.96 -30.92
CA GLY A 204 28.70 5.45 -31.47
C GLY A 204 28.27 6.72 -30.74
N THR A 205 28.50 7.86 -31.38
CA THR A 205 28.20 9.22 -30.90
C THR A 205 26.70 9.52 -30.95
N ILE A 206 26.23 10.30 -29.97
CA ILE A 206 24.87 10.84 -29.86
C ILE A 206 24.83 12.21 -30.57
N PRO A 207 23.92 12.47 -31.53
CA PRO A 207 23.65 13.83 -31.98
C PRO A 207 22.55 14.47 -31.11
N THR A 208 22.87 15.65 -30.61
CA THR A 208 21.96 16.67 -30.09
C THR A 208 21.24 17.40 -31.23
N SER A 209 19.91 17.52 -31.16
CA SER A 209 19.19 18.67 -31.72
C SER A 209 17.75 18.74 -31.24
N ALA A 210 17.43 19.87 -30.61
CA ALA A 210 16.08 20.45 -30.57
C ALA A 210 15.79 21.13 -31.92
N PRO A 211 14.52 21.51 -32.19
CA PRO A 211 14.29 22.94 -32.35
C PRO A 211 12.92 23.46 -31.86
N SER A 212 12.95 24.77 -31.56
CA SER A 212 11.99 25.87 -31.77
C SER A 212 10.49 25.65 -31.57
#